data_AF-A0AAW2UB76-F1
#
_entry.id   AF-A0AAW2UB76-F1
#
_cell.length_a   1.000
_cell.length_b   1.000
_cell.length_c   1.000
_cell.angle_alpha   90.00
_cell.angle_beta   90.00
_cell.angle_gamma   90.00
#
_symmetry.space_group_name_H-M   'P 1'
#
loop_
_entity.id
_entity.type
_entity.pdbx_description
1 polymer ?
#
loop_
_entity_poly.entity_id
_entity_poly.type
_entity_poly.pdbx_seq_one_letter_code
_entity_poly.pdbx_strand_id
1 'polypeptide(L)'
;MSNEGTTWNQELIKEELRESDATLILETPIQDSNIEDFLVWHYNTNGKFSVKSAYDLALRQATISGPSTEGVRRGTEEGDWRFLWKARVLPKIQLFAWNVSQEAIPKAINLKKRGVQVEVACSRCSLGEEN
;
A
#
# COMPACT_ATOMS: atom_id res chain seq x y z
N MET A 1 -7.22 53.18 4.69
CA MET A 1 -7.40 52.54 3.37
C MET A 1 -7.17 51.05 3.58
N SER A 2 -8.25 50.36 3.93
CA SER A 2 -8.30 48.94 4.28
C SER A 2 -8.23 48.11 2.99
N ASN A 3 -7.19 47.29 2.86
CA ASN A 3 -7.10 46.28 1.80
C ASN A 3 -8.05 45.13 2.15
N GLU A 4 -9.30 45.22 1.72
CA GLU A 4 -10.23 44.09 1.70
C GLU A 4 -10.01 43.31 0.41
N GLY A 5 -9.59 42.05 0.48
CA GLY A 5 -9.52 41.22 -0.71
C GLY A 5 -8.83 39.88 -0.59
N THR A 6 -7.50 39.85 -0.56
CA THR A 6 -6.80 38.61 -0.94
C THR A 6 -5.44 38.40 -0.29
N THR A 7 -5.21 38.90 0.92
CA THR A 7 -3.91 38.71 1.59
C THR A 7 -4.07 38.29 3.05
N TRP A 8 -3.11 37.49 3.52
CA TRP A 8 -3.01 37.12 4.93
C TRP A 8 -2.91 38.38 5.79
N ASN A 9 -3.68 38.46 6.89
CA ASN A 9 -3.46 39.46 7.92
C ASN A 9 -2.24 39.05 8.74
N GLN A 10 -1.06 39.51 8.32
CA GLN A 10 0.21 39.12 8.91
C GLN A 10 0.34 39.51 10.38
N GLU A 11 -0.23 40.66 10.76
CA GLU A 11 -0.18 41.17 12.14
C GLU A 11 -0.93 40.23 13.07
N LEU A 12 -2.18 39.90 12.72
CA LEU A 12 -3.02 38.98 13.49
C LEU A 12 -2.42 37.57 13.58
N ILE A 13 -1.88 37.05 12.48
CA ILE A 13 -1.26 35.71 12.42
C ILE A 13 -0.05 35.63 13.35
N LYS A 14 0.78 36.68 13.42
CA LYS A 14 1.97 36.70 14.27
C LYS A 14 1.63 36.92 15.75
N GLU A 15 0.51 37.56 16.06
CA GLU A 15 0.06 37.81 17.43
C GLU A 15 -0.60 36.56 18.06
N GLU A 16 -1.43 35.84 17.29
CA GLU A 16 -2.25 34.74 17.81
C GLU A 16 -1.58 33.36 17.74
N LEU A 17 -0.59 33.17 16.88
CA LEU A 17 0.01 31.87 16.61
C LEU A 17 1.48 31.80 17.02
N ARG A 18 1.94 30.56 17.27
CA ARG A 18 3.37 30.32 17.48
C ARG A 18 4.15 30.68 16.23
N GLU A 19 5.37 31.15 16.41
CA GLU A 19 6.25 31.57 15.31
C GLU A 19 6.45 30.47 14.25
N SER A 20 6.53 29.20 14.67
CA SER A 20 6.61 28.05 13.76
C SER A 20 5.39 27.94 12.83
N ASP A 21 4.20 28.13 13.39
CA ASP A 21 2.94 27.94 12.69
C ASP A 21 2.62 29.16 11.83
N ALA A 22 2.87 30.36 12.38
CA ALA A 22 2.76 31.63 11.67
C ALA A 22 3.63 31.65 10.40
N THR A 23 4.86 31.13 10.48
CA THR A 23 5.76 31.05 9.32
C THR A 23 5.17 30.17 8.23
N LEU A 24 4.71 28.96 8.57
CA LEU A 24 4.13 28.02 7.61
C LEU A 24 2.86 28.56 6.94
N ILE A 25 2.01 29.26 7.71
CA ILE A 25 0.78 29.85 7.18
C ILE A 25 1.11 30.98 6.20
N LEU A 26 2.07 31.86 6.56
CA LEU A 26 2.48 32.96 5.69
C LEU A 26 3.17 32.50 4.40
N GLU A 27 3.80 31.33 4.40
CA GLU A 27 4.36 30.68 3.21
C GLU A 27 3.29 30.04 2.32
N THR A 28 2.08 29.78 2.85
CA THR A 28 0.99 29.18 2.08
C THR A 28 0.45 30.20 1.08
N PRO A 29 0.53 29.93 -0.25
CA PRO A 29 0.04 30.86 -1.26
C PRO A 29 -1.48 31.02 -1.15
N ILE A 30 -1.95 32.27 -1.07
CA ILE A 30 -3.37 32.55 -1.28
C ILE A 30 -3.59 32.64 -2.77
N GLN A 31 -4.51 31.83 -3.29
CA GLN A 31 -4.94 31.92 -4.66
C GLN A 31 -5.79 33.18 -4.83
N ASP A 32 -5.30 34.13 -5.62
CA ASP A 32 -6.01 35.35 -5.95
C ASP A 32 -6.92 35.06 -7.15
N SER A 33 -8.12 34.50 -6.90
CA SER A 33 -9.18 34.47 -7.92
C SER A 33 -10.47 33.80 -7.47
N ASN A 34 -11.52 34.24 -8.16
CA ASN A 34 -12.91 33.80 -8.25
C ASN A 34 -13.08 32.30 -8.67
N ILE A 35 -12.23 31.40 -8.17
CA ILE A 35 -12.23 29.96 -8.46
C ILE A 35 -13.06 29.26 -7.40
N GLU A 36 -14.01 28.43 -7.82
CA GLU A 36 -14.78 27.59 -6.90
C GLU A 36 -13.89 26.49 -6.29
N ASP A 37 -14.10 26.22 -5.01
CA ASP A 37 -13.40 25.14 -4.30
C ASP A 37 -13.61 23.79 -5.01
N PHE A 38 -12.54 23.01 -5.10
CA PHE A 38 -12.57 21.67 -5.68
C PHE A 38 -11.79 20.66 -4.86
N LEU A 39 -12.19 19.38 -4.97
CA LEU A 39 -11.53 18.29 -4.26
C LEU A 39 -10.20 17.93 -4.94
N VAL A 40 -9.12 17.90 -4.14
CA VAL A 40 -7.78 17.47 -4.58
C VAL A 40 -7.35 16.24 -3.81
N TRP A 41 -6.83 15.26 -4.54
CA TRP A 41 -6.26 14.04 -3.99
C TRP A 41 -4.73 14.11 -3.97
N HIS A 42 -4.16 14.39 -2.79
CA HIS A 42 -2.71 14.59 -2.60
C HIS A 42 -1.87 13.35 -2.95
N TYR A 43 -2.43 12.14 -2.90
CA TYR A 43 -1.71 10.90 -3.22
C TYR A 43 -1.67 10.58 -4.72
N ASN A 44 -1.93 11.57 -5.57
CA ASN A 44 -1.73 11.47 -7.01
C ASN A 44 -1.17 12.81 -7.53
N THR A 45 -0.15 12.75 -8.40
CA THR A 45 0.56 13.95 -8.87
C THR A 45 -0.30 14.87 -9.73
N ASN A 46 -1.36 14.33 -10.33
CA ASN A 46 -2.35 15.11 -11.09
C ASN A 46 -3.51 15.63 -10.23
N GLY A 47 -3.47 15.40 -8.91
CA GLY A 47 -4.50 15.81 -7.96
C GLY A 47 -5.83 15.06 -8.08
N LYS A 48 -5.96 14.09 -8.98
CA LYS A 48 -7.22 13.35 -9.22
C LYS A 48 -7.29 12.08 -8.40
N PHE A 49 -8.45 11.84 -7.81
CA PHE A 49 -8.75 10.59 -7.14
C PHE A 49 -8.75 9.41 -8.14
N SER A 50 -8.21 8.27 -7.69
CA SER A 50 -8.39 6.99 -8.37
C SER A 50 -8.47 5.87 -7.34
N VAL A 51 -9.22 4.81 -7.64
CA VAL A 51 -9.30 3.61 -6.79
C VAL A 51 -7.90 3.02 -6.57
N LYS A 52 -7.05 3.05 -7.60
CA LYS A 52 -5.66 2.58 -7.51
C LYS A 52 -4.85 3.34 -6.48
N SER A 53 -4.87 4.66 -6.50
CA SER A 53 -4.12 5.49 -5.54
C SER A 53 -4.70 5.38 -4.12
N ALA A 54 -6.01 5.23 -3.99
CA ALA A 54 -6.65 5.00 -2.69
C ALA A 54 -6.27 3.62 -2.10
N TYR A 55 -6.26 2.58 -2.94
CA TYR A 55 -5.85 1.24 -2.52
C TYR A 55 -4.37 1.19 -2.11
N ASP A 56 -3.49 1.86 -2.86
CA ASP A 56 -2.07 1.97 -2.51
C ASP A 56 -1.87 2.68 -1.16
N LEU A 57 -2.61 3.77 -0.90
CA LEU A 57 -2.61 4.44 0.39
C LEU A 57 -3.06 3.50 1.53
N ALA A 58 -4.18 2.80 1.34
CA ALA A 58 -4.70 1.87 2.34
C ALA A 58 -3.70 0.75 2.65
N LEU A 59 -3.00 0.24 1.63
CA LEU A 59 -1.95 -0.76 1.79
C LEU A 59 -0.77 -0.25 2.61
N ARG A 60 -0.30 0.97 2.32
CA ARG A 60 0.80 1.61 3.06
C ARG A 60 0.41 1.82 4.52
N GLN A 61 -0.81 2.30 4.80
CA GLN A 61 -1.32 2.52 6.15
C GLN A 61 -1.48 1.22 6.94
N ALA A 62 -1.96 0.15 6.30
CA ALA A 62 -2.05 -1.18 6.89
C ALA A 62 -0.66 -1.76 7.25
N THR A 63 0.37 -1.46 6.45
CA THR A 63 1.74 -1.88 6.72
C THR A 63 2.36 -1.15 7.92
N ILE A 64 1.95 0.10 8.17
CA ILE A 64 2.47 0.94 9.26
C ILE A 64 1.78 0.63 10.61
N SER A 65 0.53 0.15 10.60
CA SER A 65 -0.35 0.17 11.79
C SER A 65 -0.65 -1.19 12.45
N GLY A 66 0.00 -2.29 12.06
CA GLY A 66 -0.30 -3.60 12.69
C GLY A 66 0.73 -4.70 12.46
N PRO A 67 0.74 -5.73 13.33
CA PRO A 67 1.56 -6.91 13.13
C PRO A 67 1.02 -7.66 11.92
N SER A 68 1.84 -7.73 10.87
CA SER A 68 1.74 -8.63 9.71
C SER A 68 0.39 -9.33 9.54
N THR A 69 -0.59 -8.67 8.91
CA THR A 69 -1.61 -9.42 8.17
C THR A 69 -0.88 -10.08 7.00
N GLU A 70 -0.58 -11.37 7.17
CA GLU A 70 0.12 -12.25 6.22
C GLU A 70 -0.58 -12.40 4.85
N GLY A 71 -1.62 -11.62 4.57
CA GLY A 71 -2.38 -11.64 3.32
C GLY A 71 -2.07 -10.54 2.31
N VAL A 72 -1.41 -9.43 2.69
CA VAL A 72 -1.27 -8.25 1.79
C VAL A 72 0.17 -7.77 1.60
N ARG A 73 1.16 -8.47 2.17
CA ARG A 73 2.58 -8.23 1.85
C ARG A 73 3.02 -9.16 0.72
N ARG A 74 2.66 -8.82 -0.52
CA ARG A 74 3.33 -9.35 -1.73
C ARG A 74 3.58 -8.23 -2.76
N GLY A 75 3.98 -7.06 -2.27
CA GLY A 75 4.17 -5.88 -3.12
C GLY A 75 5.60 -5.55 -3.50
N THR A 76 6.61 -6.02 -2.76
CA THR A 76 7.98 -5.47 -2.94
C THR A 76 9.11 -6.49 -2.96
N GLU A 77 8.86 -7.77 -2.72
CA GLU A 77 9.88 -8.83 -2.81
C GLU A 77 9.35 -10.11 -3.49
N GLU A 78 8.28 -10.02 -4.27
CA GLU A 78 7.93 -11.14 -5.14
C GLU A 78 8.98 -11.22 -6.25
N GLY A 79 9.84 -12.25 -6.16
CA GLY A 79 10.85 -12.56 -7.15
C GLY A 79 10.31 -12.43 -8.57
N ASP A 80 11.14 -11.92 -9.49
CA ASP A 80 10.75 -11.60 -10.85
C ASP A 80 10.14 -12.83 -11.58
N TRP A 81 8.82 -13.00 -11.52
CA TRP A 81 8.11 -14.12 -12.15
C TRP A 81 8.05 -14.02 -13.68
N ARG A 82 8.66 -13.00 -14.30
CA ARG A 82 8.73 -12.89 -15.76
C ARG A 82 9.39 -14.12 -16.38
N PHE A 83 10.33 -14.78 -15.70
CA PHE A 83 10.95 -16.01 -16.21
C PHE A 83 9.91 -17.12 -16.37
N LEU A 84 8.97 -17.25 -15.43
CA LEU A 84 7.95 -18.31 -15.43
C LEU A 84 6.98 -18.13 -16.61
N TRP A 85 6.52 -16.90 -16.84
CA TRP A 85 5.60 -16.59 -17.93
C TRP A 85 6.26 -16.59 -19.31
N LYS A 86 7.58 -16.38 -19.38
CA LYS A 86 8.37 -16.50 -20.61
C LYS A 86 8.80 -17.95 -20.92
N ALA A 87 8.63 -18.87 -19.98
CA ALA A 87 9.02 -20.26 -20.17
C ALA A 87 8.20 -20.90 -21.30
N ARG A 88 8.87 -21.59 -22.24
CA ARG A 88 8.25 -22.34 -23.34
C ARG A 88 7.71 -23.69 -22.85
N VAL A 89 6.72 -23.65 -21.96
CA VAL A 89 6.04 -24.82 -21.41
C VAL A 89 4.52 -24.65 -21.53
N LEU A 90 3.75 -25.72 -21.35
CA LEU A 90 2.30 -25.64 -21.38
C LEU A 90 1.76 -24.69 -20.29
N PRO A 91 0.69 -23.92 -20.55
CA PRO A 91 0.12 -23.00 -19.56
C PRO A 91 -0.25 -23.67 -18.23
N LYS A 92 -0.69 -24.94 -18.27
CA LYS A 92 -0.99 -25.74 -17.07
C LYS A 92 0.24 -25.93 -16.18
N ILE A 93 1.43 -26.03 -16.76
CA ILE A 93 2.70 -26.17 -16.03
C ILE A 93 3.09 -24.83 -15.41
N GLN A 94 2.91 -23.72 -16.14
CA GLN A 94 3.14 -22.36 -15.58
C GLN A 94 2.23 -22.10 -14.37
N LEU A 95 0.94 -22.42 -14.49
CA LEU A 95 -0.02 -22.29 -13.40
C LEU A 95 0.32 -23.21 -12.22
N PHE A 96 0.73 -24.45 -12.48
CA PHE A 96 1.16 -25.37 -11.43
C PHE A 96 2.37 -24.80 -10.68
N ALA A 97 3.41 -24.36 -11.39
CA ALA A 97 4.60 -23.77 -10.78
C ALA A 97 4.27 -22.49 -9.98
N TRP A 98 3.42 -21.62 -10.52
CA TRP A 98 2.92 -20.46 -9.78
C TRP A 98 2.24 -20.89 -8.47
N ASN A 99 1.35 -21.89 -8.52
CA ASN A 99 0.67 -22.41 -7.34
C ASN A 99 1.64 -23.04 -6.32
N VAL A 100 2.69 -23.74 -6.76
CA VAL A 100 3.76 -24.25 -5.89
C VAL A 100 4.41 -23.09 -5.15
N SER A 101 4.83 -22.07 -5.89
CA SER A 101 5.57 -20.92 -5.36
C SER A 101 4.75 -20.02 -4.44
N GLN A 102 3.44 -20.03 -4.59
CA GLN A 102 2.52 -19.29 -3.74
C GLN A 102 2.11 -20.10 -2.49
N GLU A 103 2.70 -21.27 -2.24
CA GLU A 103 2.27 -22.24 -1.22
C GLU A 103 0.75 -22.55 -1.31
N ALA A 104 0.19 -22.48 -2.51
CA ALA A 104 -1.24 -22.64 -2.76
C ALA A 104 -1.66 -24.11 -2.79
N ILE A 105 -0.70 -25.02 -3.01
CA ILE A 105 -0.94 -26.47 -3.07
C ILE A 105 -1.18 -27.04 -1.66
N PRO A 106 -2.18 -27.92 -1.49
CA PRO A 106 -2.51 -28.53 -0.21
C PRO A 106 -1.49 -29.61 0.19
N LYS A 107 -0.33 -29.17 0.66
CA LYS A 107 0.67 -30.02 1.35
C LYS A 107 0.34 -30.06 2.84
N ALA A 108 0.73 -31.12 3.57
CA ALA A 108 0.41 -31.22 5.00
C ALA A 108 0.92 -30.01 5.80
N ILE A 109 2.11 -29.51 5.48
CA ILE A 109 2.66 -28.27 6.07
C ILE A 109 1.72 -27.08 5.82
N ASN A 110 1.29 -26.87 4.57
CA ASN A 110 0.46 -25.73 4.18
C ASN A 110 -0.95 -25.83 4.78
N LEU A 111 -1.49 -27.04 4.88
CA LEU A 111 -2.78 -27.30 5.53
C LEU A 111 -2.72 -27.02 7.03
N LYS A 112 -1.64 -27.44 7.72
CA LYS A 112 -1.42 -27.11 9.13
C LYS A 112 -1.25 -25.61 9.36
N LYS A 113 -0.50 -24.90 8.50
CA LYS A 113 -0.41 -23.43 8.54
C LYS A 113 -1.79 -22.76 8.47
N ARG A 114 -2.73 -23.36 7.72
CA ARG A 114 -4.12 -22.89 7.58
C ARG A 114 -5.06 -23.40 8.69
N GLY A 115 -4.55 -24.04 9.74
CA GLY A 115 -5.33 -24.50 10.89
C GLY A 115 -6.00 -25.87 10.72
N VAL A 116 -5.75 -26.59 9.62
CA VAL A 116 -6.25 -27.96 9.44
C VAL A 116 -5.39 -28.92 10.26
N GLN A 117 -6.03 -29.75 11.10
CA GLN A 117 -5.34 -30.75 11.90
C GLN A 117 -4.90 -31.93 11.02
N VAL A 118 -3.67 -31.87 10.53
CA VAL A 118 -3.04 -32.92 9.72
C VAL A 118 -1.65 -33.24 10.26
N GLU A 119 -1.26 -34.51 10.15
CA GLU A 119 0.11 -34.93 10.43
C GLU A 119 1.04 -34.39 9.35
N VAL A 120 2.11 -33.70 9.77
CA VAL A 120 3.06 -33.03 8.87
C VAL A 120 4.19 -33.96 8.44
N ALA A 121 4.32 -35.11 9.10
CA ALA A 121 5.32 -36.10 8.75
C ALA A 121 5.10 -36.61 7.33
N CYS A 122 6.19 -36.78 6.60
CA CYS A 122 6.17 -37.34 5.26
C CYS A 122 5.54 -38.74 5.30
N SER A 123 4.42 -38.91 4.60
CA SER A 123 3.68 -40.17 4.50
C SER A 123 4.51 -41.33 3.93
N ARG A 124 5.66 -41.04 3.32
CA ARG A 124 6.53 -42.03 2.67
C ARG A 124 7.69 -42.51 3.55
N CYS A 125 8.30 -41.63 4.34
CA CYS A 125 9.47 -41.98 5.15
C CYS A 125 9.27 -41.79 6.65
N SER A 126 8.21 -41.10 7.09
CA SER A 126 7.86 -40.84 8.50
C SER A 126 8.97 -40.20 9.35
N LEU A 127 10.05 -39.71 8.74
CA LEU A 127 11.27 -39.26 9.41
C LEU A 127 11.52 -37.75 9.27
N GLY A 128 10.72 -37.05 8.47
CA GLY A 128 10.85 -35.60 8.25
C GLY A 128 9.55 -34.98 7.76
N GLU A 129 9.49 -33.66 7.69
CA GLU A 129 8.31 -32.92 7.21
C GLU A 129 8.07 -33.15 5.70
N GLU A 130 6.80 -33.19 5.30
CA GLU A 130 6.40 -33.34 3.89
C GLU A 130 6.71 -32.05 3.09
N ASN A 131 7.77 -32.09 2.26
CA ASN A 131 8.19 -30.99 1.38
C ASN A 131 7.38 -30.87 0.08
#